data_AF-A0A484HM18-F1
#
_entry.id   AF-A0A484HM18-F1
#
_cell.length_a   1.000
_cell.length_b   1.000
_cell.length_c   1.000
_cell.angle_alpha   90.00
_cell.angle_beta   90.00
_cell.angle_gamma   90.00
#
_symmetry.space_group_name_H-M   'P 1'
#
loop_
_entity.id
_entity.type
_entity.pdbx_description
1 polymer ?
#
loop_
_entity_poly.entity_id
_entity_poly.type
_entity_poly.pdbx_seq_one_letter_code
_entity_poly.pdbx_strand_id
1 'polypeptide(L)' 'MRFGNARLFSRWFDSLRGGKFAVVVVVSDFGVENRHWIITAYITRKLSKGDVEWKKT' A
#
# COMPACT_ATOMS: atom_id res chain seq x y z
N MET A 1 -14.61 1.50 10.49
CA MET A 1 -13.45 2.17 11.12
C MET A 1 -12.49 2.58 10.01
N ARG A 2 -12.23 3.88 9.81
CA ARG A 2 -11.20 4.36 8.88
C ARG A 2 -9.91 4.52 9.66
N PHE A 3 -8.87 3.76 9.33
CA PHE A 3 -7.55 3.91 9.94
C PHE A 3 -6.88 5.13 9.30
N GLY A 4 -6.90 6.29 9.98
CA GLY A 4 -6.33 7.55 9.47
C GLY A 4 -4.81 7.50 9.26
N ASN A 5 -4.16 6.48 9.82
CA ASN A 5 -2.73 6.19 9.73
C ASN A 5 -2.41 5.02 8.78
N ALA A 6 -3.38 4.55 7.99
CA ALA A 6 -3.13 3.57 6.94
C ALA A 6 -2.57 4.25 5.68
N ARG A 7 -1.40 3.81 5.23
CA ARG A 7 -0.80 4.19 3.96
C ARG A 7 -0.80 3.00 3.02
N LEU A 8 -1.20 3.22 1.77
CA LEU A 8 -1.16 2.24 0.70
C LEU A 8 0.07 2.51 -0.17
N PHE A 9 0.89 1.48 -0.35
CA PHE A 9 2.02 1.50 -1.27
C PHE A 9 1.72 0.58 -2.43
N SER A 10 2.02 1.02 -3.65
CA SER A 10 1.83 0.20 -4.84
C SER A 10 3.00 0.36 -5.82
N ARG A 11 3.38 -0.74 -6.47
CA ARG A 11 4.36 -0.73 -7.55
C ARG A 11 3.94 -1.70 -8.65
N TRP A 12 4.03 -1.25 -9.90
CA TRP A 12 3.80 -2.09 -11.08
C TRP A 12 5.01 -2.99 -11.34
N PHE A 13 4.74 -4.24 -11.69
CA PHE A 13 5.73 -5.22 -12.11
C PHE A 13 5.21 -5.98 -13.35
N ASP A 14 5.94 -5.90 -14.46
CA ASP A 14 5.57 -6.59 -15.70
C ASP A 14 5.65 -8.12 -15.56
N SER A 15 6.61 -8.61 -14.77
CA SER A 15 6.80 -10.04 -14.50
C SER A 15 5.74 -10.65 -13.57
N LEU A 16 4.96 -9.84 -12.86
CA LEU A 16 4.01 -10.32 -11.86
C LEU A 16 2.69 -10.77 -12.50
N ARG A 17 2.60 -12.07 -12.83
CA ARG A 17 1.43 -12.70 -13.48
C ARG A 17 0.95 -11.93 -14.72
N GLY A 18 1.88 -11.52 -15.58
CA GLY A 18 1.61 -10.79 -16.83
C GLY A 18 1.15 -9.36 -16.60
N GLY A 19 1.91 -8.61 -15.80
CA GLY A 19 1.63 -7.20 -15.48
C GLY A 19 0.59 -7.01 -14.39
N LYS A 20 1.05 -6.72 -13.16
CA LYS A 20 0.19 -6.35 -12.03
C LYS A 20 0.88 -5.37 -11.09
N PHE A 21 0.06 -4.64 -10.33
CA PHE A 21 0.52 -3.97 -9.12
C PHE A 21 0.68 -4.98 -8.00
N ALA A 22 1.81 -4.92 -7.30
CA ALA A 22 1.89 -5.37 -5.92
C ALA A 22 1.44 -4.20 -5.03
N VAL A 23 0.48 -4.45 -4.14
CA VAL A 23 -0.10 -3.47 -3.23
C VAL A 23 0.12 -3.93 -1.79
N VAL A 24 0.60 -3.02 -0.95
CA VAL A 24 0.83 -3.25 0.48
C VAL A 24 0.18 -2.13 1.26
N VAL A 25 -0.67 -2.50 2.22
CA VAL A 25 -1.29 -1.56 3.17
C VAL A 25 -0.55 -1.66 4.49
N VAL A 26 0.02 -0.54 4.91
CA VAL A 26 0.76 -0.42 6.17
C VAL A 26 0.00 0.52 7.09
N VAL A 27 -0.19 0.11 8.34
CA VAL A 27 -0.61 1.02 9.40
C VAL A 27 0.58 1.31 10.29
N SER A 28 0.86 2.60 10.44
CA SER A 28 1.88 3.10 11.36
C SER A 28 1.20 3.56 12.64
N ASP A 29 1.49 2.94 13.77
CA ASP A 29 1.09 3.50 15.05
C ASP A 29 2.11 4.56 15.48
N PHE A 30 1.66 5.73 15.90
CA PHE A 30 2.52 6.86 16.29
C PHE A 30 2.79 6.90 17.80
N GLY A 31 2.59 5.77 18.49
CA GLY A 31 2.91 5.61 19.92
C GLY A 31 4.42 5.50 20.23
N VAL A 32 4.75 5.17 21.48
CA VAL A 32 6.13 5.13 22.04
C VAL A 32 7.08 4.19 21.27
N GLU A 33 6.54 3.25 20.51
CA GLU A 33 7.28 2.40 19.60
C GLU A 33 6.78 2.62 18.17
N ASN A 34 7.62 3.18 17.29
CA ASN A 34 7.36 3.31 15.84
C ASN A 34 7.21 1.92 15.19
N ARG A 35 6.06 1.26 15.39
CA ARG A 35 5.75 -0.05 14.84
C ARG A 35 4.94 0.12 13.56
N HIS A 36 5.45 -0.48 12.49
CA HIS A 36 4.77 -0.56 11.20
C HIS A 36 4.19 -1.96 11.02
N TRP A 37 2.87 -2.04 10.86
CA TRP A 37 2.18 -3.30 10.63
C TRP A 37 1.75 -3.39 9.17
N ILE A 38 2.20 -4.43 8.46
CA ILE A 38 1.61 -4.79 7.18
C ILE A 38 0.30 -5.50 7.46
N ILE A 39 -0.82 -4.85 7.16
CA ILE A 39 -2.16 -5.43 7.40
C ILE A 39 -2.57 -6.33 6.23
N THR A 40 -2.26 -5.91 5.01
CA THR A 40 -2.68 -6.65 3.81
C THR A 40 -1.69 -6.42 2.67
N ALA A 41 -1.33 -7.51 1.98
CA ALA A 41 -0.62 -7.48 0.72
C ALA A 41 -1.41 -8.25 -0.33
N TYR A 42 -1.62 -7.65 -1.50
CA TYR A 42 -2.36 -8.28 -2.60
C TYR A 42 -1.85 -7.81 -3.96
N ILE A 43 -2.22 -8.55 -5.01
CA ILE A 43 -1.88 -8.20 -6.39
C ILE A 43 -3.14 -7.85 -7.19
N THR A 44 -3.09 -6.77 -7.95
CA THR A 44 -4.23 -6.31 -8.77
C THR A 44 -3.76 -5.72 -10.09
N ARG A 45 -4.62 -5.75 -11.12
CA ARG A 45 -4.37 -5.03 -12.39
C ARG A 45 -4.77 -3.56 -12.34
N LYS A 46 -5.66 -3.18 -11.42
CA LYS A 46 -6.16 -1.82 -11.27
C LYS A 46 -6.10 -1.43 -9.80
N LEU A 47 -5.54 -0.26 -9.51
CA LEU A 47 -5.62 0.34 -8.19
C LEU A 47 -7.05 0.87 -7.99
N SER A 48 -7.73 0.37 -6.96
CA SER A 48 -9.02 0.89 -6.52
C SER A 48 -8.84 2.23 -5.78
N LYS A 49 -9.89 3.07 -5.80
CA LYS A 49 -10.00 4.42 -5.21
C LYS A 49 -9.02 4.77 -4.06
N GLY A 50 -8.52 6.01 -4.10
CA GLY A 50 -7.68 6.65 -3.09
C GLY A 50 -6.95 7.83 -3.72
N ASP A 51 -6.46 8.77 -2.91
CA ASP A 51 -5.65 9.88 -3.40
C ASP A 51 -4.17 9.48 -3.43
N VAL A 52 -3.48 9.79 -4.53
CA VAL A 52 -2.04 9.57 -4.62
C VAL A 52 -1.34 10.67 -3.84
N GLU A 53 -0.87 10.34 -2.65
CA GLU A 53 -0.14 11.31 -1.81
C GLU A 53 1.28 11.55 -2.29
N TRP A 54 1.91 10.55 -2.92
CA TRP A 54 3.27 10.65 -3.41
C TRP A 54 3.54 9.63 -4.51
N LYS A 55 4.31 10.05 -5.51
CA LYS A 55 4.81 9.17 -6.57
C LYS A 55 6.33 9.32 -6.61
N LYS A 56 7.04 8.20 -6.55
CA LYS A 56 8.49 8.19 -6.81
C LYS A 56 8.73 8.58 -8.27
N THR A 57 9.42 9.69 -8.48
CA THR A 57 9.92 10.12 -9.80
C THR A 57 11.10 9.25 -10.21
#